data_AF-A0A9C9WB02-F1
#
_entry.id   AF-A0A9C9WB02-F1
#
_cell.length_a   1.000
_cell.length_b   1.000
_cell.length_c   1.000
_cell.angle_alpha   90.00
_cell.angle_beta   90.00
_cell.angle_gamma   90.00
#
_symmetry.space_group_name_H-M   'P 1'
#
loop_
_entity.id
_entity.type
_entity.pdbx_description
1 polymer ?
#
loop_
_entity_poly.entity_id
_entity_poly.type
_entity_poly.pdbx_seq_one_letter_code
_entity_poly.pdbx_strand_id
1 'polypeptide(L)'
;MTRHMHIRQIPLSSNQVLFELVYESLDQFLGKPHTVISNDLPYEGNHILALDAAGKPALLCCDSRDGGRALMNGLNVMDGLSSNRAWFYRLYPALFKENGRQRGGFQMENIRLMILAPTPPPGGAYLKQICPSVSYFLVRALEINGEIGLFLENHEDSELDDVALDTTAINPFRDPAAALSEEEEGFLRG
;
A
#
# COMPACT_ATOMS: atom_id res chain seq x y z
N MET A 1 29.58 19.55 26.29
CA MET A 1 29.84 19.67 24.84
C MET A 1 28.64 19.14 24.10
N THR A 2 27.78 20.02 23.61
CA THR A 2 26.57 19.65 22.84
C THR A 2 27.02 19.31 21.42
N ARG A 3 26.97 18.03 21.02
CA ARG A 3 27.19 17.66 19.62
C ARG A 3 26.02 18.20 18.80
N HIS A 4 26.28 19.10 17.87
CA HIS A 4 25.26 19.54 16.92
C HIS A 4 24.93 18.37 15.99
N MET A 5 23.67 17.94 16.02
CA MET A 5 23.14 16.91 15.14
C MET A 5 22.86 17.54 13.78
N HIS A 6 23.58 17.10 12.75
CA HIS A 6 23.33 17.53 11.37
C HIS A 6 22.40 16.54 10.69
N ILE A 7 21.16 16.97 10.43
CA ILE A 7 20.16 16.22 9.69
C ILE A 7 19.95 16.91 8.35
N ARG A 8 20.09 16.17 7.25
CA ARG A 8 19.76 16.68 5.91
C ARG A 8 18.96 15.65 5.13
N GLN A 9 17.93 16.09 4.42
CA GLN A 9 17.27 15.26 3.42
C GLN A 9 18.18 15.14 2.20
N ILE A 10 18.35 13.91 1.70
CA ILE A 10 19.16 13.65 0.50
C ILE A 10 18.31 12.97 -0.57
N PRO A 11 18.54 13.25 -1.86
CA PRO A 11 17.96 12.45 -2.92
C PRO A 11 18.65 11.08 -2.96
N LEU A 12 17.88 10.02 -3.16
CA LEU A 12 18.44 8.69 -3.40
C LEU A 12 18.98 8.60 -4.83
N SER A 13 20.15 7.99 -4.98
CA SER A 13 20.81 7.81 -6.27
C SER A 13 20.15 6.73 -7.13
N SER A 14 19.48 5.75 -6.52
CA SER A 14 18.81 4.66 -7.23
C SER A 14 17.70 4.00 -6.41
N ASN A 15 16.86 3.23 -7.11
CA ASN A 15 15.88 2.33 -6.51
C ASN A 15 16.54 1.20 -5.68
N GLN A 16 17.76 0.79 -6.04
CA GLN A 16 18.49 -0.25 -5.31
C GLN A 16 18.84 0.20 -3.89
N VAL A 17 19.32 1.44 -3.73
CA VAL A 17 19.63 1.99 -2.40
C VAL A 17 18.37 2.11 -1.55
N LEU A 18 17.24 2.53 -2.14
CA LEU A 18 15.96 2.52 -1.43
C LEU A 18 15.60 1.12 -0.95
N PHE A 19 15.72 0.13 -1.84
CA PHE A 19 15.35 -1.24 -1.53
C PHE A 19 16.19 -1.84 -0.39
N GLU A 20 17.50 -1.59 -0.40
CA GLU A 20 18.41 -2.00 0.68
C GLU A 20 18.02 -1.36 2.01
N LEU A 21 17.78 -0.04 2.02
CA LEU A 21 17.35 0.66 3.23
C LEU A 21 15.98 0.19 3.74
N VAL A 22 15.04 -0.13 2.84
CA VAL A 22 13.74 -0.71 3.19
C VAL A 22 13.92 -2.10 3.80
N TYR A 23 14.80 -2.92 3.22
CA TYR A 23 15.12 -4.25 3.71
C TYR A 23 15.73 -4.20 5.12
N GLU A 24 16.66 -3.28 5.36
CA GLU A 24 17.26 -3.05 6.69
C GLU A 24 16.25 -2.52 7.70
N SER A 25 15.20 -1.85 7.23
CA SER A 25 14.15 -1.24 8.06
C SER A 25 12.89 -2.10 8.20
N LEU A 26 12.90 -3.36 7.75
CA LEU A 26 11.72 -4.26 7.79
C LEU A 26 11.07 -4.36 9.17
N ASP A 27 11.88 -4.31 10.22
CA ASP A 27 11.42 -4.31 11.61
C ASP A 27 10.43 -3.18 11.92
N GLN A 28 10.58 -2.02 11.29
CA GLN A 28 9.71 -0.86 11.50
C GLN A 28 8.35 -1.03 10.80
N PHE A 29 8.31 -1.78 9.70
CA PHE A 29 7.10 -2.01 8.90
C PHE A 29 6.30 -3.21 9.38
N LEU A 30 7.00 -4.29 9.74
CA LEU A 30 6.42 -5.61 9.98
C LEU A 30 6.42 -6.00 11.47
N GLY A 31 7.15 -5.27 12.31
CA GLY A 31 7.40 -5.63 13.70
C GLY A 31 8.37 -6.82 13.84
N LYS A 32 8.82 -7.08 15.08
CA LYS A 32 9.62 -8.26 15.41
C LYS A 32 8.78 -9.33 16.11
N PRO A 33 8.96 -10.62 15.79
CA PRO A 33 9.79 -11.16 14.69
C PRO A 33 9.11 -10.97 13.32
N HIS A 34 9.85 -10.92 12.22
CA HIS A 34 9.28 -11.00 10.86
C HIS A 34 10.04 -12.04 10.04
N THR A 35 9.42 -12.54 8.97
CA THR A 35 10.03 -13.54 8.09
C THR A 35 9.93 -13.10 6.64
N VAL A 36 11.07 -12.84 5.99
CA VAL A 36 11.10 -12.60 4.54
C VAL A 36 10.88 -13.92 3.81
N ILE A 37 9.90 -13.95 2.90
CA ILE A 37 9.56 -15.13 2.11
C ILE A 37 10.25 -15.07 0.74
N SER A 38 10.21 -13.92 0.08
CA SER A 38 10.87 -13.69 -1.21
C SER A 38 11.04 -12.19 -1.45
N ASN A 39 12.13 -11.84 -2.11
CA ASN A 39 12.46 -10.49 -2.57
C ASN A 39 12.87 -10.48 -4.06
N ASP A 40 12.58 -11.58 -4.75
CA ASP A 40 13.09 -11.94 -6.08
C ASP A 40 12.00 -12.60 -6.94
N LEU A 41 10.72 -12.27 -6.72
CA LEU A 41 9.65 -12.79 -7.57
C LEU A 41 9.88 -12.27 -9.00
N PRO A 42 9.50 -13.04 -10.03
CA PRO A 42 9.79 -12.70 -11.43
C PRO A 42 8.80 -11.67 -11.99
N TYR A 43 8.57 -10.61 -11.21
CA TYR A 43 7.73 -9.49 -11.57
C TYR A 43 8.58 -8.23 -11.54
N GLU A 44 8.26 -7.27 -12.40
CA GLU A 44 9.01 -6.03 -12.47
C GLU A 44 8.85 -5.18 -11.20
N GLY A 45 9.89 -4.41 -10.89
CA GLY A 45 9.91 -3.48 -9.76
C GLY A 45 10.45 -4.10 -8.47
N ASN A 46 10.64 -3.24 -7.47
CA ASN A 46 11.23 -3.64 -6.19
C ASN A 46 10.12 -4.02 -5.21
N HIS A 47 10.16 -5.25 -4.73
CA HIS A 47 9.15 -5.76 -3.84
C HIS A 47 9.71 -6.79 -2.86
N ILE A 48 9.07 -6.89 -1.69
CA ILE A 48 9.41 -7.85 -0.64
C ILE A 48 8.11 -8.49 -0.17
N LEU A 49 8.01 -9.81 -0.31
CA LEU A 49 6.95 -10.61 0.28
C LEU A 49 7.46 -11.16 1.62
N ALA A 50 6.74 -10.86 2.70
CA ALA A 50 7.13 -11.26 4.05
C ALA A 50 5.92 -11.59 4.92
N LEU A 51 6.18 -12.21 6.07
CA LEU A 51 5.23 -12.35 7.18
C LEU A 51 5.59 -11.35 8.27
N ASP A 52 4.58 -10.66 8.79
CA ASP A 52 4.72 -9.76 9.93
C ASP A 52 4.84 -10.51 11.27
N ALA A 53 4.96 -9.77 12.36
CA ALA A 53 5.01 -10.34 13.72
C ALA A 53 3.78 -11.12 14.16
N ALA A 54 2.63 -10.91 13.50
CA ALA A 54 1.42 -11.69 13.70
C ALA A 54 1.33 -12.90 12.75
N GLY A 55 2.34 -13.12 11.90
CA GLY A 55 2.36 -14.16 10.87
C GLY A 55 1.42 -13.85 9.70
N LYS A 56 1.04 -12.59 9.49
CA LYS A 56 0.19 -12.14 8.38
C LYS A 56 1.07 -11.74 7.19
N PRO A 57 0.69 -12.13 5.96
CA PRO A 57 1.45 -11.77 4.78
C PRO A 57 1.35 -10.27 4.47
N ALA A 58 2.49 -9.69 4.09
CA ALA A 58 2.62 -8.33 3.62
C ALA A 58 3.50 -8.31 2.36
N LEU A 59 3.05 -7.58 1.36
CA LEU A 59 3.79 -7.28 0.14
C LEU A 59 4.19 -5.82 0.19
N LEU A 60 5.49 -5.56 0.38
CA LEU A 60 6.05 -4.22 0.32
C LEU A 60 6.48 -3.94 -1.11
N CYS A 61 6.13 -2.78 -1.65
CA CYS A 61 6.55 -2.33 -2.97
C CYS A 61 7.07 -0.90 -2.89
N CYS A 62 8.25 -0.66 -3.47
CA CYS A 62 8.90 0.63 -3.33
C CYS A 62 9.43 1.21 -4.65
N ASP A 63 9.34 2.54 -4.76
CA ASP A 63 9.95 3.31 -5.85
C ASP A 63 10.49 4.63 -5.29
N SER A 64 11.73 4.98 -5.68
CA SER A 64 12.44 6.17 -5.18
C SER A 64 11.93 7.48 -5.76
N ARG A 65 10.96 7.46 -6.67
CA ARG A 65 10.49 8.65 -7.39
C ARG A 65 8.97 8.76 -7.43
N ASP A 66 8.25 7.66 -7.58
CA ASP A 66 6.84 7.69 -7.96
C ASP A 66 6.00 6.64 -7.23
N GLY A 67 5.10 7.09 -6.35
CA GLY A 67 4.15 6.23 -5.65
C GLY A 67 3.18 5.49 -6.55
N GLY A 68 2.81 6.05 -7.70
CA GLY A 68 1.97 5.38 -8.68
C GLY A 68 2.65 4.18 -9.31
N ARG A 69 3.95 4.28 -9.61
CA ARG A 69 4.75 3.14 -10.07
C ARG A 69 4.87 2.06 -9.00
N ALA A 70 5.17 2.44 -7.76
CA ALA A 70 5.24 1.51 -6.64
C ALA A 70 3.92 0.75 -6.45
N LEU A 71 2.78 1.44 -6.55
CA LEU A 71 1.45 0.85 -6.50
C LEU A 71 1.20 -0.13 -7.65
N MET A 72 1.45 0.28 -8.89
CA MET A 72 1.24 -0.58 -10.06
C MET A 72 2.12 -1.84 -10.02
N ASN A 73 3.38 -1.71 -9.58
CA ASN A 73 4.26 -2.86 -9.39
C ASN A 73 3.65 -3.83 -8.37
N GLY A 74 3.14 -3.32 -7.25
CA GLY A 74 2.47 -4.15 -6.24
C GLY A 74 1.23 -4.84 -6.75
N LEU A 75 0.37 -4.14 -7.48
CA LEU A 75 -0.82 -4.73 -8.11
C LEU A 75 -0.45 -5.81 -9.13
N ASN A 76 0.60 -5.60 -9.93
CA ASN A 76 1.09 -6.57 -10.90
C ASN A 76 1.63 -7.84 -10.21
N VAL A 77 2.37 -7.68 -9.12
CA VAL A 77 2.85 -8.82 -8.31
C VAL A 77 1.66 -9.58 -7.73
N MET A 78 0.67 -8.88 -7.18
CA MET A 78 -0.56 -9.48 -6.66
C MET A 78 -1.30 -10.25 -7.75
N ASP A 79 -1.60 -9.63 -8.89
CA ASP A 79 -2.29 -10.30 -9.99
C ASP A 79 -1.50 -11.53 -10.49
N GLY A 80 -0.18 -11.37 -10.63
CA GLY A 80 0.72 -12.43 -11.04
C GLY A 80 0.73 -13.62 -10.09
N LEU A 81 0.70 -13.37 -8.78
CA LEU A 81 0.64 -14.40 -7.75
C LEU A 81 -0.73 -15.13 -7.74
N SER A 82 -1.84 -14.45 -8.08
CA SER A 82 -3.15 -15.10 -8.20
C SER A 82 -3.29 -15.92 -9.46
N SER A 83 -2.71 -15.43 -10.55
CA SER A 83 -2.82 -16.03 -11.87
C SER A 83 -1.82 -17.17 -12.08
N ASN A 84 -0.67 -17.15 -11.40
CA ASN A 84 0.37 -18.17 -11.52
C ASN A 84 0.34 -19.19 -10.38
N ARG A 85 -0.37 -20.29 -10.61
CA ARG A 85 -0.46 -21.42 -9.66
C ARG A 85 0.89 -22.00 -9.25
N ALA A 86 1.91 -21.98 -10.12
CA ALA A 86 3.22 -22.56 -9.78
C ALA A 86 3.93 -21.75 -8.70
N TRP A 87 3.91 -20.42 -8.80
CA TRP A 87 4.43 -19.54 -7.74
C TRP A 87 3.65 -19.68 -6.46
N PHE A 88 2.32 -19.74 -6.57
CA PHE A 88 1.47 -19.97 -5.42
C PHE A 88 1.85 -21.25 -4.65
N TYR A 89 2.00 -22.39 -5.34
CA TYR A 89 2.41 -23.64 -4.70
C TYR A 89 3.82 -23.59 -4.11
N ARG A 90 4.75 -22.86 -4.74
CA ARG A 90 6.12 -22.68 -4.23
C ARG A 90 6.14 -21.89 -2.92
N LEU A 91 5.33 -20.84 -2.83
CA LEU A 91 5.30 -19.93 -1.67
C LEU A 91 4.38 -20.45 -0.56
N TYR A 92 3.44 -21.34 -0.88
CA TYR A 92 2.45 -21.86 0.06
C TYR A 92 3.03 -22.41 1.38
N PRO A 93 4.12 -23.20 1.39
CA PRO A 93 4.68 -23.70 2.65
C PRO A 93 5.15 -22.58 3.57
N ALA A 94 5.86 -21.58 3.02
CA ALA A 94 6.38 -20.46 3.79
C ALA A 94 5.25 -19.56 4.29
N LEU A 95 4.23 -19.32 3.47
CA LEU A 95 3.08 -18.50 3.84
C LEU A 95 2.13 -19.18 4.85
N PHE A 96 1.98 -20.51 4.80
CA PHE A 96 0.85 -21.19 5.49
C PHE A 96 1.21 -22.41 6.34
N LYS A 97 2.35 -23.10 6.10
CA LYS A 97 2.68 -24.33 6.86
C LYS A 97 3.39 -24.06 8.18
N GLU A 98 4.22 -23.02 8.27
CA GLU A 98 5.03 -22.80 9.49
C GLU A 98 4.23 -22.23 10.67
N ASN A 99 3.11 -21.54 10.42
CA ASN A 99 2.41 -20.80 11.48
C ASN A 99 1.13 -21.45 12.03
N GLY A 100 0.67 -22.60 11.52
CA GLY A 100 -0.39 -23.45 12.11
C GLY A 100 -1.77 -22.80 12.41
N ARG A 101 -1.93 -21.50 12.17
CA ARG A 101 -3.04 -20.66 12.64
C ARG A 101 -3.97 -20.20 11.53
N GLN A 102 -3.54 -20.22 10.27
CA GLN A 102 -4.40 -19.89 9.14
C GLN A 102 -5.01 -21.16 8.56
N ARG A 103 -6.20 -21.51 9.03
CA ARG A 103 -7.03 -22.62 8.51
C ARG A 103 -7.87 -22.22 7.29
N GLY A 104 -7.90 -20.94 6.92
CA GLY A 104 -8.49 -20.46 5.68
C GLY A 104 -7.45 -20.53 4.57
N GLY A 105 -7.81 -21.09 3.41
CA GLY A 105 -6.93 -21.12 2.25
C GLY A 105 -6.47 -19.72 1.83
N PHE A 106 -5.50 -19.67 0.93
CA PHE A 106 -5.03 -18.40 0.38
C PHE A 106 -6.16 -17.60 -0.25
N GLN A 107 -6.38 -16.43 0.32
CA GLN A 107 -7.17 -15.38 -0.30
C GLN A 107 -6.24 -14.20 -0.46
N MET A 108 -6.17 -13.67 -1.68
CA MET A 108 -5.34 -12.50 -2.00
C MET A 108 -5.66 -11.31 -1.11
N GLU A 109 -6.91 -11.21 -0.71
CA GLU A 109 -7.46 -10.21 0.22
C GLU A 109 -6.72 -10.18 1.57
N ASN A 110 -6.04 -11.27 1.94
CA ASN A 110 -5.29 -11.39 3.19
C ASN A 110 -3.85 -10.87 3.10
N ILE A 111 -3.32 -10.61 1.90
CA ILE A 111 -2.02 -9.95 1.75
C ILE A 111 -2.23 -8.45 1.91
N ARG A 112 -1.54 -7.85 2.88
CA ARG A 112 -1.48 -6.40 2.98
C ARG A 112 -0.51 -5.85 1.96
N LEU A 113 -0.95 -4.89 1.16
CA LEU A 113 -0.10 -4.20 0.20
C LEU A 113 0.43 -2.91 0.82
N MET A 114 1.75 -2.80 0.98
CA MET A 114 2.41 -1.65 1.56
C MET A 114 3.20 -0.93 0.48
N ILE A 115 2.86 0.33 0.21
CA ILE A 115 3.49 1.14 -0.82
C ILE A 115 4.42 2.15 -0.17
N LEU A 116 5.67 2.18 -0.63
CA LEU A 116 6.74 3.02 -0.10
C LEU A 116 7.31 3.91 -1.21
N ALA A 117 7.07 5.21 -1.13
CA ALA A 117 7.52 6.15 -2.15
C ALA A 117 7.63 7.58 -1.60
N PRO A 118 8.38 8.49 -2.24
CA PRO A 118 8.46 9.89 -1.81
C PRO A 118 7.18 10.68 -2.11
N THR A 119 6.29 10.15 -2.96
CA THR A 119 5.02 10.77 -3.36
C THR A 119 3.86 9.82 -3.11
N PRO A 120 2.67 10.32 -2.76
CA PRO A 120 1.50 9.46 -2.60
C PRO A 120 1.06 8.91 -3.97
N PRO A 121 0.56 7.67 -4.04
CA PRO A 121 0.01 7.16 -5.29
C PRO A 121 -1.26 7.93 -5.68
N PRO A 122 -1.54 8.07 -6.99
CA PRO A 122 -2.77 8.68 -7.46
C PRO A 122 -3.97 7.88 -6.95
N GLY A 123 -4.96 8.57 -6.38
CA GLY A 123 -6.15 7.94 -5.80
C GLY A 123 -5.90 7.17 -4.49
N GLY A 124 -4.73 7.33 -3.84
CA GLY A 124 -4.38 6.62 -2.60
C GLY A 124 -5.41 6.81 -1.47
N ALA A 125 -5.98 8.01 -1.33
CA ALA A 125 -7.02 8.27 -0.34
C ALA A 125 -8.29 7.43 -0.59
N TYR A 126 -8.74 7.36 -1.85
CA TYR A 126 -9.88 6.55 -2.25
C TYR A 126 -9.60 5.06 -2.07
N LEU A 127 -8.44 4.59 -2.55
CA LEU A 127 -8.03 3.19 -2.42
C LEU A 127 -7.95 2.74 -0.95
N LYS A 128 -7.50 3.60 -0.03
CA LYS A 128 -7.49 3.31 1.40
C LYS A 128 -8.90 3.09 1.96
N GLN A 129 -9.90 3.85 1.47
CA GLN A 129 -11.30 3.71 1.92
C GLN A 129 -11.92 2.39 1.43
N ILE A 130 -11.64 2.00 0.19
CA ILE A 130 -12.23 0.80 -0.41
C ILE A 130 -11.43 -0.48 -0.14
N CYS A 131 -10.14 -0.36 0.18
CA CYS A 131 -9.21 -1.47 0.39
C CYS A 131 -8.32 -1.19 1.61
N PRO A 132 -8.82 -1.47 2.84
CA PRO A 132 -8.07 -1.20 4.07
C PRO A 132 -6.80 -2.06 4.22
N SER A 133 -6.66 -3.13 3.42
CA SER A 133 -5.43 -3.92 3.32
C SER A 133 -4.28 -3.18 2.61
N VAL A 134 -4.53 -2.00 2.03
CA VAL A 134 -3.50 -1.18 1.37
C VAL A 134 -3.06 -0.05 2.30
N SER A 135 -1.75 0.05 2.51
CA SER A 135 -1.11 1.10 3.33
C SER A 135 -0.08 1.87 2.51
N TYR A 136 0.06 3.16 2.79
CA TYR A 136 0.98 4.05 2.08
C TYR A 136 1.91 4.75 3.06
N PHE A 137 3.21 4.66 2.79
CA PHE A 137 4.25 5.31 3.56
C PHE A 137 5.01 6.27 2.66
N LEU A 138 5.05 7.54 3.06
CA LEU A 138 5.90 8.52 2.41
C LEU A 138 7.33 8.33 2.92
N VAL A 139 8.25 8.09 1.99
CA VAL A 139 9.63 7.75 2.32
C VAL A 139 10.56 8.87 1.90
N ARG A 140 11.36 9.35 2.86
CA ARG A 140 12.43 10.33 2.63
C ARG A 140 13.74 9.76 3.12
N ALA A 141 14.79 9.85 2.31
CA ALA A 141 16.12 9.51 2.76
C ALA A 141 16.74 10.69 3.54
N LEU A 142 17.22 10.40 4.74
CA LEU A 142 17.92 11.36 5.59
C LEU A 142 19.36 10.92 5.76
N GLU A 143 20.26 11.90 5.83
CA GLU A 143 21.62 11.69 6.28
C GLU A 143 21.80 12.33 7.65
N ILE A 144 22.23 11.53 8.62
CA ILE A 144 22.45 11.91 10.01
C ILE A 144 23.89 11.55 10.37
N ASN A 145 24.74 12.56 10.60
CA ASN A 145 26.16 12.35 10.93
C ASN A 145 26.94 11.47 9.94
N GLY A 146 26.55 11.44 8.66
CA GLY A 146 27.18 10.63 7.60
C GLY A 146 26.55 9.26 7.39
N GLU A 147 25.58 8.85 8.20
CA GLU A 147 24.79 7.63 8.00
C GLU A 147 23.50 7.96 7.27
N ILE A 148 23.10 7.10 6.33
CA ILE A 148 21.87 7.26 5.55
C ILE A 148 20.79 6.37 6.19
N GLY A 149 19.61 6.93 6.41
CA GLY A 149 18.45 6.20 6.90
C GLY A 149 17.17 6.63 6.20
N LEU A 150 16.09 5.89 6.47
CA LEU A 150 14.74 6.25 6.02
C LEU A 150 13.99 6.98 7.11
N PHE A 151 13.37 8.08 6.73
CA PHE A 151 12.30 8.71 7.47
C PHE A 151 10.98 8.33 6.82
N LEU A 152 10.07 7.85 7.65
CA LEU A 152 8.78 7.33 7.24
C LEU A 152 7.69 8.25 7.80
N GLU A 153 6.98 8.91 6.91
CA GLU A 153 5.76 9.62 7.25
C GLU A 153 4.60 8.69 6.94
N ASN A 154 3.92 8.22 7.99
CA ASN A 154 2.71 7.45 7.82
C ASN A 154 1.57 8.41 7.46
N HIS A 155 0.89 8.18 6.33
CA HIS A 155 -0.28 8.97 5.95
C HIS A 155 -1.53 8.56 6.76
N GLU A 156 -1.34 8.10 8.01
CA GLU A 156 -2.39 7.83 8.99
C GLU A 156 -2.67 9.05 9.89
N ASP A 157 -1.70 9.96 10.04
CA ASP A 157 -1.79 11.10 10.97
C ASP A 157 -2.01 12.46 10.29
N SER A 158 -2.24 12.51 8.98
CA SER A 158 -2.77 13.73 8.38
C SER A 158 -4.26 13.79 8.71
N GLU A 159 -4.56 14.47 9.81
CA GLU A 159 -5.90 14.86 10.24
C GLU A 159 -6.77 15.11 9.00
N LEU A 160 -7.90 14.39 8.98
CA LEU A 160 -9.09 14.84 8.30
C LEU A 160 -9.42 16.21 8.88
N ASP A 161 -8.80 17.26 8.35
CA ASP A 161 -9.36 18.60 8.43
C ASP A 161 -10.76 18.47 7.83
N ASP A 162 -11.75 18.78 8.66
CA ASP A 162 -13.17 18.82 8.38
C ASP A 162 -13.46 19.62 7.11
N VAL A 163 -13.36 18.98 5.96
CA VAL A 163 -14.17 19.37 4.81
C VAL A 163 -15.43 18.52 4.92
N ALA A 164 -16.39 19.06 5.68
CA ALA A 164 -17.78 18.68 5.55
C ALA A 164 -18.13 18.74 4.05
N LEU A 165 -18.11 17.57 3.40
CA LEU A 165 -18.72 17.39 2.10
C LEU A 165 -20.21 17.60 2.33
N ASP A 166 -20.67 18.80 2.00
CA ASP A 166 -22.08 19.12 1.84
C ASP A 166 -22.64 18.15 0.80
N THR A 167 -23.24 17.07 1.31
CA THR A 167 -23.75 15.93 0.52
C THR A 167 -25.16 16.19 0.01
N THR A 168 -25.53 17.46 -0.16
CA THR A 168 -26.85 17.84 -0.67
C THR A 168 -27.02 17.70 -2.19
N ALA A 169 -26.06 17.11 -2.91
CA ALA A 169 -26.25 16.77 -4.31
C ALA A 169 -25.74 15.37 -4.64
N ILE A 170 -26.65 14.60 -5.26
CA ILE A 170 -26.48 13.28 -5.89
C ILE A 170 -26.92 12.11 -4.99
N ASN A 171 -28.23 11.89 -4.97
CA ASN A 171 -28.81 10.59 -4.67
C ASN A 171 -28.83 9.76 -5.97
N PRO A 172 -28.02 8.69 -6.13
CA PRO A 172 -27.95 7.93 -7.37
C PRO A 172 -29.08 6.90 -7.51
N PHE A 173 -30.02 6.86 -6.55
CA PHE A 173 -31.19 5.98 -6.57
C PHE A 173 -32.46 6.83 -6.42
N ARG A 174 -33.05 7.19 -7.57
CA ARG A 174 -34.42 7.70 -7.68
C ARG A 174 -35.35 6.69 -7.00
N ASP A 175 -36.10 7.16 -6.02
CA ASP A 175 -37.12 6.39 -5.32
C ASP A 175 -38.21 5.95 -6.32
N PRO A 176 -38.51 4.66 -6.52
CA PRO A 176 -39.48 4.20 -7.52
C PRO A 176 -40.94 4.62 -7.22
N ALA A 177 -41.18 5.29 -6.09
CA ALA A 177 -42.49 5.82 -5.70
C ALA A 177 -42.66 7.33 -5.95
N ALA A 178 -41.65 8.03 -6.49
CA ALA A 178 -41.76 9.46 -6.78
C ALA A 178 -42.61 9.68 -8.04
N ALA A 179 -43.81 10.25 -7.85
CA ALA A 179 -44.69 10.65 -8.94
C ALA A 179 -43.96 11.64 -9.89
N LEU A 180 -44.12 11.43 -11.19
CA LEU A 180 -43.60 12.31 -12.23
C LEU A 180 -44.24 13.71 -12.06
N SER A 181 -43.42 14.76 -12.18
CA SER A 181 -43.93 16.13 -12.17
C SER A 181 -44.65 16.44 -13.49
N GLU A 182 -45.65 17.33 -13.46
CA GLU A 182 -46.47 17.69 -14.64
C GLU A 182 -45.63 18.21 -15.84
N GLU A 183 -44.39 18.66 -15.60
CA GLU A 183 -43.46 19.07 -16.65
C GLU A 183 -42.85 17.88 -17.42
N GLU A 184 -42.68 16.72 -16.78
CA GLU A 184 -42.14 15.51 -17.42
C GLU A 184 -43.19 14.79 -18.29
N GLU A 185 -44.49 14.90 -17.97
CA GLU A 185 -45.57 14.33 -18.79
C GLU A 185 -45.75 15.07 -20.14
N GLY A 186 -45.45 16.37 -20.18
CA GLY A 186 -45.54 17.17 -21.40
C GLY A 186 -44.52 16.79 -22.47
N PHE A 187 -43.36 16.26 -22.06
CA PHE A 187 -42.27 15.91 -22.98
C PHE A 187 -42.46 14.55 -23.67
N LEU A 188 -43.28 13.66 -23.10
CA LEU A 188 -43.53 12.32 -23.63
C LEU A 188 -44.73 12.22 -24.59
N ARG A 189 -45.46 13.33 -24.79
CA ARG A 189 -46.62 13.41 -25.71
C ARG A 189 -46.39 14.29 -26.94
N GLY A 190 -45.15 14.74 -27.18
CA GLY A 190 -44.75 15.47 -28.39
C GLY A 190 -44.18 14.57 -29.47
#